data_AF-A0AAU0PMN3-F1
#
_entry.id   AF-A0AAU0PMN3-F1
#
_cell.length_a   1.000
_cell.length_b   1.000
_cell.length_c   1.000
_cell.angle_alpha   90.00
_cell.angle_beta   90.00
_cell.angle_gamma   90.00
#
_symmetry.space_group_name_H-M   'P 1'
#
loop_
_entity.id
_entity.type
_entity.pdbx_description
1 polymer ?
#
loop_
_entity_poly.entity_id
_entity_poly.type
_entity_poly.pdbx_seq_one_letter_code
_entity_poly.pdbx_strand_id
1 'polypeptide(L)'
;MELVEEIVKLANRVSSNIELPSDKSLKLLAPNKTKEKVLQPLKFARDLSLKKEQKPIGMSTQLIVGATPESDRDILKLSSALYDKALLKRVYYSAYIPVNNDKNLPSVVTKPPLLREHRLYQADWLLRFYDFSWDEIVTDEFPNLDEELDPKTFWALNNLKYFPMEINTASKEELLRIPGIGARGVMKILSARRFKKLTFDDLKKLKISIKKAKYFITCNKEFQRQVPFYKDNLKLALTKPEPKKLVQPSLFDVSSITGEI
;
A
#
# COMPACT_ATOMS: atom_id res chain seq x y z
N MET A 1 -3.67 -27.17 -24.23
CA MET A 1 -2.61 -26.15 -24.18
C MET A 1 -2.69 -25.23 -25.38
N GLU A 2 -2.75 -25.80 -26.59
CA GLU A 2 -2.92 -25.09 -27.86
C GLU A 2 -3.98 -23.97 -27.84
N LEU A 3 -5.19 -24.24 -27.36
CA LEU A 3 -6.25 -23.21 -27.25
C LEU A 3 -5.88 -22.03 -26.33
N VAL A 4 -5.19 -22.29 -25.21
CA VAL A 4 -4.77 -21.23 -24.28
C VAL A 4 -3.72 -20.35 -24.94
N GLU A 5 -2.80 -20.95 -25.67
CA GLU A 5 -1.75 -20.23 -26.39
C GLU A 5 -2.31 -19.36 -27.51
N GLU A 6 -3.24 -19.88 -28.31
CA GLU A 6 -3.93 -19.11 -29.35
C GLU A 6 -4.72 -17.92 -28.77
N ILE A 7 -5.44 -18.13 -27.66
CA ILE A 7 -6.17 -17.04 -26.98
C ILE A 7 -5.21 -15.97 -26.47
N VAL A 8 -4.06 -16.36 -25.89
CA VAL A 8 -3.08 -15.40 -25.36
C VAL A 8 -2.48 -14.54 -26.48
N LYS A 9 -2.28 -15.07 -27.69
CA LYS A 9 -1.79 -14.28 -28.84
C LYS A 9 -2.73 -13.14 -29.23
N LEU A 10 -4.03 -13.29 -28.99
CA LEU A 10 -5.05 -12.29 -29.31
C LEU A 10 -5.36 -11.35 -28.12
N ALA A 11 -4.83 -11.65 -26.93
CA ALA A 11 -5.19 -10.97 -25.70
C ALA A 11 -4.30 -9.75 -25.41
N ASN A 12 -4.92 -8.62 -25.06
CA ASN A 12 -4.21 -7.47 -24.49
C ASN A 12 -3.90 -7.67 -22.99
N ARG A 13 -4.63 -8.58 -22.34
CA ARG A 13 -4.52 -8.85 -20.92
C ARG A 13 -4.84 -10.32 -20.62
N VAL A 14 -4.02 -10.95 -19.79
CA VAL A 14 -4.21 -12.32 -19.31
C VAL A 14 -4.30 -12.30 -17.79
N SER A 15 -5.31 -12.96 -17.23
CA SER A 15 -5.44 -13.15 -15.79
C SER A 15 -5.51 -14.62 -15.47
N SER A 16 -4.73 -15.04 -14.48
CA SER A 16 -4.78 -16.42 -13.98
C SER A 16 -4.84 -16.39 -12.46
N ASN A 17 -5.92 -16.94 -11.90
CA ASN A 17 -6.20 -16.84 -10.47
C ASN A 17 -5.35 -17.83 -9.69
N ILE A 18 -4.48 -17.35 -8.80
CA ILE A 18 -3.77 -18.22 -7.84
C ILE A 18 -4.71 -18.62 -6.70
N GLU A 19 -5.54 -17.68 -6.23
CA GLU A 19 -6.44 -17.75 -5.08
C GLU A 19 -5.71 -17.96 -3.75
N LEU A 20 -4.88 -18.98 -3.62
CA LEU A 20 -4.28 -19.37 -2.36
C LEU A 20 -2.75 -19.23 -2.41
N PRO A 21 -2.13 -18.58 -1.42
CA PRO A 21 -0.72 -18.20 -1.50
C PRO A 21 0.25 -19.40 -1.37
N SER A 22 -0.08 -20.42 -0.57
CA SER A 22 0.79 -21.60 -0.40
C SER A 22 0.33 -22.84 -1.18
N ASP A 23 1.27 -23.73 -1.51
CA ASP A 23 0.95 -25.04 -2.11
C ASP A 23 0.14 -25.92 -1.16
N LYS A 24 0.37 -25.79 0.15
CA LYS A 24 -0.36 -26.52 1.19
C LYS A 24 -1.85 -26.14 1.15
N SER A 25 -2.14 -24.83 1.14
CA SER A 25 -3.51 -24.31 1.06
C SER A 25 -4.16 -24.65 -0.27
N LEU A 26 -3.42 -24.53 -1.37
CA LEU A 26 -3.92 -24.90 -2.69
C LEU A 26 -4.33 -26.38 -2.75
N LYS A 27 -3.48 -27.29 -2.25
CA LYS A 27 -3.82 -28.73 -2.18
C LYS A 27 -5.02 -29.01 -1.27
N LEU A 28 -5.15 -28.26 -0.18
CA LEU A 28 -6.22 -28.46 0.81
C LEU A 28 -7.59 -28.04 0.26
N LEU A 29 -7.67 -26.87 -0.38
CA LEU A 29 -8.95 -26.27 -0.77
C LEU A 29 -9.25 -26.35 -2.27
N ALA A 30 -8.23 -26.54 -3.10
CA ALA A 30 -8.35 -26.62 -4.56
C ALA A 30 -7.42 -27.72 -5.13
N PRO A 31 -7.60 -29.01 -4.76
CA PRO A 31 -6.65 -30.09 -5.07
C PRO A 31 -6.41 -30.29 -6.58
N ASN A 32 -7.37 -29.92 -7.43
CA ASN A 32 -7.25 -30.00 -8.89
C ASN A 32 -6.36 -28.90 -9.50
N LYS A 33 -5.94 -27.93 -8.70
CA LYS A 33 -5.17 -26.75 -9.09
C LYS A 33 -3.74 -26.89 -8.60
N THR A 34 -2.79 -26.64 -9.50
CA THR A 34 -1.36 -26.61 -9.14
C THR A 34 -0.78 -25.25 -9.52
N LYS A 35 0.23 -24.79 -8.76
CA LYS A 35 0.91 -23.52 -9.08
C LYS A 35 1.46 -23.52 -10.50
N GLU A 36 1.97 -24.64 -10.97
CA GLU A 36 2.47 -24.78 -12.34
C GLU A 36 1.38 -24.49 -13.38
N LYS A 37 0.22 -25.14 -13.29
CA LYS A 37 -0.91 -24.93 -14.21
C LYS A 37 -1.42 -23.50 -14.17
N VAL A 38 -1.46 -22.87 -13.00
CA VAL A 38 -1.92 -21.49 -12.84
C VAL A 38 -0.91 -20.50 -13.42
N LEU A 39 0.38 -20.73 -13.26
CA LEU A 39 1.43 -19.82 -13.73
C LEU A 39 1.73 -19.97 -15.21
N GLN A 40 1.41 -21.11 -15.82
CA GLN A 40 1.75 -21.41 -17.21
C GLN A 40 1.17 -20.41 -18.22
N PRO A 41 -0.13 -20.01 -18.17
CA PRO A 41 -0.66 -18.97 -19.06
C PRO A 41 0.06 -17.63 -18.90
N LEU A 42 0.48 -17.28 -17.67
CA LEU A 42 1.22 -16.05 -17.38
C LEU A 42 2.65 -16.11 -17.94
N LYS A 43 3.33 -17.25 -17.80
CA LYS A 43 4.66 -17.45 -18.39
C LYS A 43 4.61 -17.32 -19.91
N PHE A 44 3.61 -17.95 -20.54
CA PHE A 44 3.43 -17.86 -21.99
C PHE A 44 3.15 -16.43 -22.44
N ALA A 45 2.25 -15.71 -21.75
CA ALA A 45 1.96 -14.30 -22.03
C ALA A 45 3.20 -13.40 -21.87
N ARG A 46 4.01 -13.63 -20.83
CA ARG A 46 5.29 -12.94 -20.63
C ARG A 46 6.25 -13.22 -21.79
N ASP A 47 6.43 -14.47 -22.15
CA ASP A 47 7.40 -14.86 -23.19
C ASP A 47 6.99 -14.31 -24.56
N LEU A 48 5.68 -14.26 -24.86
CA LEU A 48 5.14 -13.59 -26.03
C LEU A 48 5.39 -12.07 -25.98
N SER A 49 5.18 -11.45 -24.83
CA SER A 49 5.43 -10.02 -24.61
C SER A 49 6.92 -9.64 -24.74
N LEU A 50 7.84 -10.58 -24.54
CA LEU A 50 9.30 -10.36 -24.66
C LEU A 50 9.80 -10.51 -26.10
N LYS A 51 9.05 -11.19 -26.97
CA LYS A 51 9.35 -11.24 -28.41
C LYS A 51 9.11 -9.83 -28.98
N LYS A 52 10.21 -9.15 -29.31
CA LYS A 52 10.17 -7.82 -29.95
C LYS A 52 9.23 -7.87 -31.15
N GLU A 53 8.33 -6.88 -31.24
CA GLU A 53 7.25 -6.64 -32.22
C GLU A 53 5.82 -6.74 -31.67
N GLN A 54 5.59 -7.30 -30.48
CA GLN A 54 4.25 -7.35 -29.87
C GLN A 54 4.06 -6.32 -28.75
N LYS A 55 2.85 -5.77 -28.65
CA LYS A 55 2.47 -4.90 -27.52
C LYS A 55 2.54 -5.71 -26.21
N PRO A 56 3.04 -5.13 -25.10
CA PRO A 56 3.14 -5.86 -23.86
C PRO A 56 1.78 -6.36 -23.35
N ILE A 57 1.68 -7.65 -23.05
CA ILE A 57 0.46 -8.26 -22.51
C ILE A 57 0.40 -7.96 -21.01
N GLY A 58 -0.67 -7.28 -20.58
CA GLY A 58 -0.90 -7.03 -19.17
C GLY A 58 -1.24 -8.32 -18.43
N MET A 59 -0.50 -8.67 -17.39
CA MET A 59 -0.76 -9.89 -16.62
C MET A 59 -1.25 -9.58 -15.21
N SER A 60 -2.25 -10.33 -14.74
CA SER A 60 -2.75 -10.22 -13.37
C SER A 60 -3.10 -11.56 -12.74
N THR A 61 -3.24 -11.55 -11.42
CA THR A 61 -3.73 -12.68 -10.63
C THR A 61 -4.63 -12.18 -9.50
N GLN A 62 -5.29 -13.11 -8.82
CA GLN A 62 -6.10 -12.86 -7.65
C GLN A 62 -5.65 -13.77 -6.50
N LEU A 63 -5.61 -13.21 -5.29
CA LEU A 63 -5.38 -13.90 -4.03
C LEU A 63 -6.56 -13.63 -3.08
N ILE A 64 -6.99 -14.67 -2.39
CA ILE A 64 -8.03 -14.64 -1.38
C ILE A 64 -7.37 -14.48 -0.01
N VAL A 65 -7.78 -13.46 0.72
CA VAL A 65 -7.19 -13.06 2.00
C VAL A 65 -8.06 -13.56 3.14
N GLY A 66 -7.46 -14.33 4.05
CA GLY A 66 -8.12 -14.82 5.26
C GLY A 66 -8.92 -16.11 5.09
N ALA A 67 -8.93 -16.73 3.90
CA ALA A 67 -9.46 -18.09 3.73
C ALA A 67 -8.55 -19.16 4.37
N THR A 68 -7.26 -18.86 4.51
CA THR A 68 -6.21 -19.78 4.96
C THR A 68 -5.22 -19.05 5.88
N PRO A 69 -4.41 -19.78 6.69
CA PRO A 69 -3.67 -19.19 7.81
C PRO A 69 -2.39 -18.44 7.40
N GLU A 70 -2.15 -18.22 6.11
CA GLU A 70 -0.97 -17.48 5.64
C GLU A 70 -0.96 -16.04 6.16
N SER A 71 0.25 -15.63 6.54
CA SER A 71 0.54 -14.29 7.00
C SER A 71 0.57 -13.29 5.84
N ASP A 72 0.49 -11.99 6.14
CA ASP A 72 0.68 -10.97 5.11
C ASP A 72 2.09 -10.99 4.53
N ARG A 73 3.08 -11.44 5.32
CA ARG A 73 4.44 -11.74 4.87
C ARG A 73 4.47 -12.78 3.77
N ASP A 74 3.77 -13.90 3.92
CA ASP A 74 3.72 -14.94 2.88
C ASP A 74 3.08 -14.42 1.60
N ILE A 75 1.99 -13.65 1.75
CA ILE A 75 1.25 -13.04 0.64
C ILE A 75 2.13 -12.03 -0.11
N LEU A 76 2.76 -11.08 0.60
CA LEU A 76 3.60 -10.04 0.00
C LEU A 76 4.88 -10.63 -0.60
N LYS A 77 5.47 -11.64 0.03
CA LYS A 77 6.61 -12.38 -0.53
C LYS A 77 6.25 -13.06 -1.85
N LEU A 78 5.09 -13.71 -1.93
CA LEU A 78 4.60 -14.30 -3.18
C LEU A 78 4.38 -13.22 -4.24
N SER A 79 3.68 -12.13 -3.90
CA SER A 79 3.43 -11.02 -4.81
C SER A 79 4.74 -10.42 -5.35
N SER A 80 5.72 -10.14 -4.48
CA SER A 80 7.06 -9.68 -4.87
C SER A 80 7.72 -10.63 -5.84
N ALA A 81 7.78 -11.93 -5.52
CA ALA A 81 8.42 -12.93 -6.38
C ALA A 81 7.74 -13.05 -7.77
N LEU A 82 6.44 -12.76 -7.87
CA LEU A 82 5.73 -12.73 -9.15
C LEU A 82 6.02 -11.46 -9.96
N TYR A 83 6.21 -10.32 -9.29
CA TYR A 83 6.68 -9.08 -9.92
C TYR A 83 8.12 -9.22 -10.43
N ASP A 84 9.02 -9.77 -9.62
CA ASP A 84 10.45 -9.94 -9.96
C ASP A 84 10.65 -10.84 -11.19
N LYS A 85 9.77 -11.83 -11.37
CA LYS A 85 9.77 -12.72 -12.54
C LYS A 85 9.12 -12.11 -13.79
N ALA A 86 8.77 -10.82 -13.72
CA ALA A 86 8.02 -10.07 -14.73
C ALA A 86 6.70 -10.76 -15.14
N LEU A 87 6.10 -11.53 -14.23
CA LEU A 87 4.89 -12.29 -14.51
C LEU A 87 3.62 -11.46 -14.34
N LEU A 88 3.66 -10.37 -13.57
CA LEU A 88 2.47 -9.62 -13.21
C LEU A 88 2.70 -8.12 -13.32
N LYS A 89 1.64 -7.41 -13.74
CA LYS A 89 1.51 -5.96 -13.60
C LYS A 89 0.74 -5.60 -12.33
N ARG A 90 -0.14 -6.50 -11.86
CA ARG A 90 -0.98 -6.29 -10.67
C ARG A 90 -1.44 -7.61 -10.06
N VAL A 91 -1.42 -7.68 -8.73
CA VAL A 91 -2.14 -8.66 -7.91
C VAL A 91 -3.44 -8.02 -7.41
N TYR A 92 -4.54 -8.78 -7.46
CA TYR A 92 -5.79 -8.43 -6.79
C TYR A 92 -5.90 -9.21 -5.50
N TYR A 93 -6.27 -8.51 -4.44
CA TYR A 93 -6.59 -9.09 -3.15
C TYR A 93 -8.10 -9.05 -2.96
N SER A 94 -8.68 -10.11 -2.42
CA SER A 94 -10.10 -10.15 -2.09
C SER A 94 -10.27 -10.81 -0.73
N ALA A 95 -10.92 -10.14 0.21
CA ALA A 95 -11.26 -10.74 1.48
C ALA A 95 -12.11 -11.99 1.27
N TYR A 96 -11.82 -13.04 2.02
CA TYR A 96 -12.66 -14.22 2.07
C TYR A 96 -14.03 -13.86 2.67
N ILE A 97 -15.10 -14.19 1.94
CA ILE A 97 -16.48 -14.05 2.40
C ILE A 97 -16.99 -15.47 2.67
N PRO A 98 -17.28 -15.83 3.92
CA PRO A 98 -17.69 -17.18 4.22
C PRO A 98 -19.16 -17.38 3.83
N VAL A 99 -19.37 -18.20 2.81
CA VAL A 99 -20.72 -18.57 2.32
C VAL A 99 -21.05 -20.04 2.59
N ASN A 100 -20.02 -20.87 2.81
CA ASN A 100 -20.13 -22.31 2.98
C ASN A 100 -19.61 -22.72 4.36
N ASN A 101 -20.22 -23.75 4.94
CA ASN A 101 -19.75 -24.36 6.18
C ASN A 101 -18.82 -25.56 5.84
N ASP A 102 -17.51 -25.33 5.86
CA ASP A 102 -16.47 -26.36 5.63
C ASP A 102 -15.45 -26.32 6.77
N LYS A 103 -15.02 -27.49 7.25
CA LYS A 103 -14.04 -27.63 8.33
C LYS A 103 -12.67 -27.03 8.02
N ASN A 104 -12.32 -26.89 6.75
CA ASN A 104 -11.04 -26.34 6.29
C ASN A 104 -11.10 -24.83 6.02
N LEU A 105 -12.29 -24.21 6.14
CA LEU A 105 -12.50 -22.78 5.93
C LEU A 105 -12.86 -22.09 7.25
N PRO A 106 -12.62 -20.76 7.36
CA PRO A 106 -13.11 -19.98 8.47
C PRO A 106 -14.64 -20.12 8.61
N SER A 107 -15.10 -20.07 9.86
CA SER A 107 -16.52 -20.14 10.20
C SER A 107 -17.35 -19.08 9.45
N VAL A 108 -18.60 -19.40 9.14
CA VAL A 108 -19.58 -18.50 8.51
C VAL A 108 -19.84 -17.24 9.35
N VAL A 109 -19.58 -17.29 10.65
CA VAL A 109 -19.71 -16.14 11.56
C VAL A 109 -18.47 -15.23 11.52
N THR A 110 -17.36 -15.69 10.96
CA THR A 110 -16.13 -14.90 10.86
C THR A 110 -16.35 -13.71 9.92
N LYS A 111 -16.15 -12.49 10.42
CA LYS A 111 -16.27 -11.29 9.60
C LYS A 111 -15.19 -11.29 8.50
N PRO A 112 -15.54 -10.94 7.25
CA PRO A 112 -14.55 -10.78 6.19
C PRO A 112 -13.46 -9.78 6.59
N PRO A 113 -12.17 -10.09 6.35
CA PRO A 113 -11.05 -9.23 6.78
C PRO A 113 -10.82 -8.06 5.81
N LEU A 114 -11.81 -7.18 5.66
CA LEU A 114 -11.80 -6.06 4.70
C LEU A 114 -10.67 -5.06 4.96
N LEU A 115 -10.33 -4.81 6.24
CA LEU A 115 -9.21 -3.93 6.59
C LEU A 115 -7.87 -4.53 6.14
N ARG A 116 -7.68 -5.84 6.38
CA ARG A 116 -6.49 -6.58 5.93
C ARG A 116 -6.35 -6.55 4.41
N GLU A 117 -7.43 -6.76 3.66
CA GLU A 117 -7.44 -6.61 2.20
C GLU A 117 -6.97 -5.21 1.77
N HIS A 118 -7.54 -4.16 2.37
CA HIS A 118 -7.15 -2.79 2.07
C HIS A 118 -5.69 -2.51 2.41
N ARG A 119 -5.16 -3.05 3.52
CA ARG A 119 -3.74 -2.93 3.89
C ARG A 119 -2.83 -3.63 2.89
N LEU A 120 -3.19 -4.81 2.40
CA LEU A 120 -2.43 -5.51 1.36
C LEU A 120 -2.36 -4.70 0.06
N TYR A 121 -3.45 -4.06 -0.36
CA TYR A 121 -3.40 -3.14 -1.51
C TYR A 121 -2.47 -1.95 -1.28
N GLN A 122 -2.45 -1.39 -0.06
CA GLN A 122 -1.52 -0.31 0.29
C GLN A 122 -0.06 -0.79 0.27
N ALA A 123 0.22 -1.98 0.80
CA ALA A 123 1.57 -2.56 0.80
C ALA A 123 2.04 -2.90 -0.62
N ASP A 124 1.18 -3.52 -1.45
CA ASP A 124 1.44 -3.79 -2.86
C ASP A 124 1.79 -2.53 -3.65
N TRP A 125 1.12 -1.42 -3.34
CA TRP A 125 1.43 -0.12 -3.94
C TRP A 125 2.85 0.37 -3.58
N LEU A 126 3.31 0.11 -2.36
CA LEU A 126 4.67 0.45 -1.94
C LEU A 126 5.69 -0.40 -2.71
N LEU A 127 5.45 -1.71 -2.83
CA LEU A 127 6.32 -2.62 -3.59
C LEU A 127 6.53 -2.12 -5.02
N ARG A 128 5.44 -1.76 -5.72
CA ARG A 128 5.53 -1.42 -7.15
C ARG A 128 6.03 -0.02 -7.46
N PHE A 129 5.83 0.95 -6.57
CA PHE A 129 6.00 2.36 -6.92
C PHE A 129 6.86 3.17 -5.95
N TYR A 130 7.20 2.59 -4.79
CA TYR A 130 7.99 3.26 -3.75
C TYR A 130 9.29 2.54 -3.47
N ASP A 131 9.64 1.55 -4.29
CA ASP A 131 10.88 0.76 -4.18
C ASP A 131 11.00 0.09 -2.81
N PHE A 132 9.85 -0.31 -2.24
CA PHE A 132 9.85 -1.08 -1.00
C PHE A 132 10.10 -2.56 -1.29
N SER A 133 10.89 -3.21 -0.46
CA SER A 133 10.93 -4.67 -0.40
C SER A 133 9.81 -5.22 0.49
N TRP A 134 9.44 -6.49 0.30
CA TRP A 134 8.39 -7.09 1.12
C TRP A 134 8.86 -7.31 2.58
N ASP A 135 10.13 -7.64 2.75
CA ASP A 135 10.75 -8.00 4.04
C ASP A 135 11.09 -6.78 4.92
N GLU A 136 11.04 -5.57 4.37
CA GLU A 136 11.06 -4.37 5.20
C GLU A 136 9.66 -3.96 5.68
N ILE A 137 8.61 -4.21 4.89
CA ILE A 137 7.22 -3.85 5.27
C ILE A 137 6.73 -4.79 6.39
N VAL A 138 7.02 -6.08 6.25
CA VAL A 138 6.63 -7.13 7.19
C VAL A 138 7.82 -8.00 7.52
N THR A 139 8.08 -8.18 8.81
CA THR A 139 9.26 -8.89 9.33
C THR A 139 8.85 -10.23 9.96
N ASP A 140 9.80 -11.02 10.43
CA ASP A 140 9.49 -12.24 11.19
C ASP A 140 8.84 -11.92 12.55
N GLU A 141 9.19 -10.77 13.15
CA GLU A 141 8.57 -10.26 14.38
C GLU A 141 7.16 -9.70 14.13
N PHE A 142 6.96 -9.02 13.01
CA PHE A 142 5.68 -8.43 12.60
C PHE A 142 5.24 -8.99 11.23
N PRO A 143 4.76 -10.25 11.19
CA PRO A 143 4.44 -10.93 9.92
C PRO A 143 3.12 -10.48 9.29
N ASN A 144 2.29 -9.73 10.03
CA ASN A 144 1.00 -9.22 9.57
C ASN A 144 0.97 -7.69 9.60
N LEU A 145 0.20 -7.09 8.68
CA LEU A 145 0.02 -5.65 8.58
C LEU A 145 -0.85 -5.14 9.74
N ASP A 146 -0.52 -3.96 10.25
CA ASP A 146 -1.31 -3.28 11.28
C ASP A 146 -2.65 -2.80 10.70
N GLU A 147 -3.76 -3.11 11.37
CA GLU A 147 -5.09 -2.75 10.89
C GLU A 147 -5.41 -1.26 11.12
N GLU A 148 -4.80 -0.61 12.12
CA GLU A 148 -5.02 0.79 12.45
C GLU A 148 -4.17 1.73 11.59
N LEU A 149 -2.94 1.33 11.28
CA LEU A 149 -1.96 2.14 10.56
C LEU A 149 -1.73 1.64 9.13
N ASP A 150 -1.58 2.56 8.18
CA ASP A 150 -1.16 2.17 6.83
C ASP A 150 0.29 1.64 6.84
N PRO A 151 0.66 0.72 5.91
CA PRO A 151 1.94 0.03 5.93
C PRO A 151 3.15 0.98 5.92
N LYS A 152 3.05 2.11 5.22
CA LYS A 152 4.13 3.11 5.15
C LYS A 152 4.34 3.82 6.49
N THR A 153 3.24 4.17 7.15
CA THR A 153 3.28 4.79 8.48
C THR A 153 3.76 3.79 9.53
N PHE A 154 3.28 2.54 9.48
CA PHE A 154 3.73 1.48 10.36
C PHE A 154 5.24 1.21 10.21
N TRP A 155 5.73 1.10 8.97
CA TRP A 155 7.16 0.99 8.68
C TRP A 155 7.96 2.16 9.29
N ALA A 156 7.49 3.39 9.12
CA ALA A 156 8.19 4.56 9.61
C ALA A 156 8.28 4.60 11.15
N LEU A 157 7.22 4.18 11.86
CA LEU A 157 7.21 4.08 13.32
C LEU A 157 8.14 3.00 13.86
N ASN A 158 8.38 1.94 13.11
CA ASN A 158 9.34 0.90 13.47
C ASN A 158 10.78 1.24 13.06
N ASN A 159 10.96 2.30 12.26
CA ASN A 159 12.25 2.74 11.74
C ASN A 159 12.55 4.21 12.06
N LEU A 160 12.25 4.63 13.30
CA LEU A 160 12.42 6.02 13.75
C LEU A 160 13.87 6.53 13.66
N LYS A 161 14.86 5.63 13.58
CA LYS A 161 16.28 5.98 13.38
C LYS A 161 16.55 6.81 12.11
N TYR A 162 15.68 6.75 11.10
CA TYR A 162 15.78 7.57 9.88
C TYR A 162 15.04 8.90 9.95
N PHE A 163 14.35 9.16 11.06
CA PHE A 163 13.47 10.30 11.23
C PHE A 163 13.89 11.16 12.44
N PRO A 164 13.57 12.46 12.44
CA PRO A 164 12.92 13.21 11.38
C PRO A 164 13.86 13.54 10.21
N MET A 165 13.29 13.60 9.01
CA MET A 165 14.05 13.82 7.77
C MET A 165 13.91 15.27 7.29
N GLU A 166 15.02 15.91 6.90
CA GLU A 166 14.99 17.30 6.42
C GLU A 166 14.57 17.37 4.94
N ILE A 167 13.37 17.92 4.70
CA ILE A 167 12.72 17.93 3.39
C ILE A 167 13.55 18.64 2.30
N ASN A 168 14.36 19.62 2.71
CA ASN A 168 15.16 20.42 1.80
C ASN A 168 16.43 19.71 1.32
N THR A 169 16.85 18.64 1.99
CA THR A 169 18.12 17.94 1.69
C THR A 169 17.92 16.49 1.28
N ALA A 170 16.88 15.83 1.80
CA ALA A 170 16.60 14.42 1.56
C ALA A 170 16.55 14.03 0.07
N SER A 171 17.04 12.85 -0.26
CA SER A 171 16.99 12.28 -1.61
C SER A 171 15.55 12.02 -2.05
N LYS A 172 15.36 11.71 -3.34
CA LYS A 172 14.03 11.32 -3.84
C LYS A 172 13.52 10.05 -3.16
N GLU A 173 14.40 9.07 -2.98
CA GLU A 173 14.14 7.77 -2.38
C GLU A 173 13.78 7.94 -0.90
N GLU A 174 14.55 8.76 -0.19
CA GLU A 174 14.30 9.13 1.21
C GLU A 174 12.93 9.84 1.38
N LEU A 175 12.64 10.82 0.53
CA LEU A 175 11.34 11.51 0.55
C LEU A 175 10.16 10.56 0.27
N LEU A 176 10.37 9.54 -0.57
CA LEU A 176 9.38 8.49 -0.82
C LEU A 176 9.15 7.62 0.40
N ARG A 177 10.00 7.61 1.43
CA ARG A 177 9.76 6.86 2.68
C ARG A 177 8.89 7.61 3.69
N ILE A 178 8.73 8.93 3.54
CA ILE A 178 7.98 9.76 4.50
C ILE A 178 6.47 9.49 4.46
N PRO A 179 5.82 9.15 5.59
CA PRO A 179 4.38 9.03 5.68
C PRO A 179 3.63 10.33 5.31
N GLY A 180 2.57 10.21 4.52
CA GLY A 180 1.79 11.36 4.04
C GLY A 180 2.35 12.09 2.81
N ILE A 181 3.57 11.74 2.36
CA ILE A 181 4.16 12.26 1.12
C ILE A 181 4.17 11.15 0.07
N GLY A 182 3.41 11.35 -1.02
CA GLY A 182 3.39 10.43 -2.17
C GLY A 182 4.32 10.88 -3.30
N ALA A 183 4.50 10.05 -4.33
CA ALA A 183 5.39 10.33 -5.47
C ALA A 183 5.17 11.70 -6.12
N ARG A 184 3.91 12.12 -6.34
CA ARG A 184 3.60 13.47 -6.85
C ARG A 184 4.05 14.57 -5.88
N GLY A 185 3.91 14.35 -4.57
CA GLY A 185 4.38 15.26 -3.53
C GLY A 185 5.91 15.37 -3.52
N VAL A 186 6.61 14.23 -3.63
CA VAL A 186 8.08 14.19 -3.75
C VAL A 186 8.55 15.02 -4.95
N MET A 187 7.96 14.83 -6.13
CA MET A 187 8.35 15.61 -7.32
C MET A 187 8.13 17.12 -7.12
N LYS A 188 7.05 17.52 -6.46
CA LYS A 188 6.79 18.93 -6.13
C LYS A 188 7.82 19.50 -5.16
N ILE A 189 8.20 18.75 -4.13
CA ILE A 189 9.25 19.14 -3.17
C ILE A 189 10.58 19.33 -3.92
N LEU A 190 10.98 18.34 -4.70
CA LEU A 190 12.24 18.37 -5.45
C LEU A 190 12.30 19.55 -6.43
N SER A 191 11.19 19.85 -7.11
CA SER A 191 11.11 21.01 -8.00
C SER A 191 11.17 22.32 -7.21
N ALA A 192 10.40 22.45 -6.14
CA ALA A 192 10.27 23.70 -5.40
C ALA A 192 11.57 24.06 -4.63
N ARG A 193 12.28 23.07 -4.08
CA ARG A 193 13.52 23.31 -3.33
C ARG A 193 14.68 23.88 -4.16
N ARG A 194 14.58 23.80 -5.49
CA ARG A 194 15.55 24.43 -6.41
C ARG A 194 15.49 25.94 -6.39
N PHE A 195 14.33 26.51 -6.03
CA PHE A 195 14.09 27.95 -6.06
C PHE A 195 14.13 28.58 -4.68
N LYS A 196 13.71 27.84 -3.65
CA LYS A 196 13.72 28.30 -2.26
C LYS A 196 13.76 27.16 -1.26
N LYS A 197 14.23 27.44 -0.05
CA LYS A 197 14.08 26.50 1.07
C LYS A 197 12.60 26.45 1.49
N LEU A 198 12.05 25.25 1.53
CA LEU A 198 10.65 24.98 1.85
C LEU A 198 10.39 25.04 3.35
N THR A 199 9.28 25.69 3.72
CA THR A 199 8.71 25.68 5.07
C THR A 199 7.47 24.77 5.13
N PHE A 200 6.92 24.54 6.33
CA PHE A 200 5.67 23.80 6.47
C PHE A 200 4.52 24.45 5.69
N ASP A 201 4.43 25.78 5.65
CA ASP A 201 3.37 26.46 4.90
C ASP A 201 3.52 26.30 3.38
N ASP A 202 4.75 26.19 2.90
CA ASP A 202 5.01 25.87 1.49
C ASP A 202 4.53 24.46 1.13
N LEU A 203 4.72 23.48 2.02
CA LEU A 203 4.20 22.13 1.82
C LEU A 203 2.66 22.12 1.72
N LYS A 204 1.96 22.95 2.52
CA LYS A 204 0.49 23.11 2.41
C LYS A 204 0.11 23.70 1.05
N LYS A 205 0.80 24.75 0.62
CA LYS A 205 0.58 25.39 -0.69
C LYS A 205 0.81 24.43 -1.86
N LEU A 206 1.78 23.51 -1.74
CA LEU A 206 2.03 22.43 -2.70
C LEU A 206 0.96 21.32 -2.68
N LYS A 207 -0.05 21.43 -1.81
CA LYS A 207 -1.10 20.42 -1.57
C LYS A 207 -0.53 19.10 -1.04
N ILE A 208 0.51 19.17 -0.22
CA ILE A 208 1.10 18.00 0.46
C ILE A 208 0.44 17.86 1.83
N SER A 209 0.02 16.64 2.18
CA SER A 209 -0.69 16.39 3.44
C SER A 209 0.28 16.42 4.62
N ILE A 210 0.16 17.45 5.44
CA ILE A 210 1.01 17.65 6.63
C ILE A 210 0.52 16.84 7.84
N LYS A 211 -0.73 16.36 7.83
CA LYS A 211 -1.36 15.68 8.98
C LYS A 211 -0.49 14.57 9.58
N LYS A 212 0.10 13.73 8.71
CA LYS A 212 1.02 12.66 9.08
C LYS A 212 2.48 13.11 8.96
N ALA A 213 2.82 13.77 7.85
CA ALA A 213 4.21 14.11 7.52
C ALA A 213 4.89 14.96 8.60
N LYS A 214 4.16 15.85 9.31
CA LYS A 214 4.71 16.70 10.37
C LYS A 214 5.43 15.96 11.48
N TYR A 215 5.09 14.69 11.72
CA TYR A 215 5.72 13.88 12.74
C TYR A 215 7.05 13.26 12.29
N PHE A 216 7.33 13.27 10.98
CA PHE A 216 8.46 12.56 10.38
C PHE A 216 9.43 13.49 9.65
N ILE A 217 9.15 14.79 9.54
CA ILE A 217 9.97 15.72 8.75
C ILE A 217 10.38 16.93 9.55
N THR A 218 11.53 17.50 9.19
CA THR A 218 11.87 18.89 9.48
C THR A 218 11.78 19.74 8.22
N CYS A 219 11.51 21.03 8.41
CA CYS A 219 11.63 22.05 7.37
C CYS A 219 12.52 23.16 7.91
N ASN A 220 13.74 23.31 7.39
CA ASN A 220 14.72 24.28 7.89
C ASN A 220 15.02 24.10 9.39
N LYS A 221 15.18 22.85 9.84
CA LYS A 221 15.36 22.48 11.27
C LYS A 221 14.16 22.77 12.17
N GLU A 222 13.06 23.30 11.63
CA GLU A 222 11.79 23.39 12.35
C GLU A 222 11.15 22.00 12.40
N PHE A 223 10.75 21.58 13.61
CA PHE A 223 10.06 20.32 13.87
C PHE A 223 8.83 20.60 14.73
N GLN A 224 7.80 19.76 14.60
CA GLN A 224 6.64 19.84 15.49
C GLN A 224 7.09 19.59 16.95
N ARG A 225 6.60 20.40 17.89
CA ARG A 225 6.97 20.28 19.33
C ARG A 225 5.82 19.78 20.21
N GLN A 226 4.65 19.52 19.61
CA GLN A 226 3.42 19.18 20.34
C GLN A 226 3.44 17.74 20.86
N VAL A 227 4.01 16.82 20.08
CA VAL A 227 4.03 15.39 20.39
C VAL A 227 5.48 14.96 20.65
N PRO A 228 5.80 14.31 21.79
CA PRO A 228 7.11 13.72 22.02
C PRO A 228 7.50 12.74 20.92
N PHE A 229 8.76 12.75 20.51
CA PHE A 229 9.27 11.90 19.43
C PHE A 229 9.60 10.47 19.91
N TYR A 230 8.60 9.80 20.45
CA TYR A 230 8.65 8.40 20.87
C TYR A 230 7.56 7.60 20.16
N LYS A 231 7.85 6.34 19.87
CA LYS A 231 6.98 5.45 19.07
C LYS A 231 5.53 5.45 19.54
N ASP A 232 5.29 5.32 20.84
CA ASP A 232 3.94 5.21 21.40
C ASP A 232 3.16 6.54 21.32
N ASN A 233 3.82 7.65 21.61
CA ASN A 233 3.23 8.99 21.47
C ASN A 233 2.85 9.29 20.02
N LEU A 234 3.73 8.94 19.08
CA LEU A 234 3.48 9.10 17.66
C LEU A 234 2.34 8.18 17.18
N LYS A 235 2.33 6.91 17.61
CA LYS A 235 1.25 5.96 17.28
C LYS A 235 -0.10 6.51 17.73
N LEU A 236 -0.20 6.99 18.98
CA LEU A 236 -1.42 7.59 19.53
C LEU A 236 -1.88 8.80 18.71
N ALA A 237 -0.95 9.71 18.38
CA ALA A 237 -1.25 10.91 17.60
C ALA A 237 -1.67 10.61 16.15
N LEU A 238 -1.28 9.46 15.60
CA LEU A 238 -1.61 9.01 14.24
C LEU A 238 -2.94 8.25 14.17
N THR A 239 -3.30 7.48 15.20
CA THR A 239 -4.54 6.69 15.25
C THR A 239 -5.72 7.46 15.83
N LYS A 240 -5.48 8.31 16.83
CA LYS A 240 -6.48 9.14 17.50
C LYS A 240 -6.06 10.61 17.43
N PRO A 241 -6.19 11.26 16.25
CA PRO A 241 -5.92 12.69 16.17
C PRO A 241 -6.85 13.44 17.14
N GLU A 242 -6.33 14.49 17.79
CA GLU A 242 -7.16 15.31 18.68
C GLU A 242 -8.47 15.70 17.96
N PRO A 243 -9.63 15.56 18.62
CA PRO A 243 -10.88 15.98 18.03
C PRO A 243 -10.73 17.45 17.65
N LYS A 244 -11.06 17.78 16.39
CA LYS A 244 -11.21 19.19 16.02
C LYS A 244 -12.20 19.77 17.02
N LYS A 245 -11.81 20.81 17.77
CA LYS A 245 -12.78 21.64 18.49
C LYS A 245 -13.80 22.07 17.43
N LEU A 246 -14.99 21.48 17.48
CA LEU A 246 -16.13 21.95 16.74
C LEU A 246 -16.44 23.31 17.36
N VAL A 247 -15.90 24.37 16.76
CA VAL A 247 -16.36 25.71 17.05
C VAL A 247 -17.77 25.75 16.49
N GLN A 248 -18.75 25.57 17.37
CA GLN A 248 -20.14 25.85 17.05
C GLN A 248 -20.16 27.37 16.79
N PRO A 249 -20.42 27.82 15.55
CA PRO A 249 -20.57 29.26 15.32
C PRO A 249 -21.70 29.74 16.22
N SER A 250 -21.47 30.82 16.96
CA SER A 250 -22.55 31.44 17.69
C SER A 250 -23.51 32.09 16.69
N LEU A 251 -24.81 32.14 17.02
CA LEU A 251 -25.82 32.78 16.16
C LEU A 251 -25.50 34.26 15.84
N PHE A 252 -24.57 34.86 16.58
CA PHE A 252 -24.16 36.26 16.47
C PHE A 252 -22.92 36.46 15.59
N ASP A 253 -22.22 35.39 15.16
CA ASP A 253 -21.06 35.51 14.28
C ASP A 253 -21.42 35.83 12.81
N VAL A 254 -22.72 35.87 12.48
CA VAL A 254 -23.27 36.14 11.13
C VAL A 254 -23.64 37.61 10.93
N SER A 255 -23.69 38.43 11.99
CA SER A 255 -24.22 39.80 11.93
C SER A 255 -23.30 40.83 11.28
N SER A 256 -22.11 40.45 10.80
CA SER A 256 -21.19 41.36 10.09
C SER A 256 -21.21 41.21 8.56
N ILE A 257 -22.13 40.40 8.00
CA ILE A 257 -22.18 40.13 6.55
C ILE A 257 -23.37 40.81 5.83
N THR A 258 -24.33 41.37 6.55
CA THR A 258 -25.38 42.21 5.94
C THR A 258 -25.03 43.68 6.09
N GLY A 259 -24.27 44.20 5.13
CA GLY A 259 -24.15 45.64 4.93
C GLY A 259 -25.48 46.19 4.41
N GLU A 260 -26.18 46.93 5.26
CA GLU A 260 -27.19 47.90 4.83
C GLU A 260 -26.48 49.24 4.56
N ILE A 261 -26.50 49.69 3.31
CA ILE A 261 -27.14 50.96 2.88
C ILE A 261 -27.83 50.66 1.54
#